data_AF-A0A0S3TEH2-F1
#
_entry.id   AF-A0A0S3TEH2-F1
#
_cell.length_a   1.000
_cell.length_b   1.000
_cell.length_c   1.000
_cell.angle_alpha   90.00
_cell.angle_beta   90.00
_cell.angle_gamma   90.00
#
_symmetry.space_group_name_H-M   'P 1'
#
loop_
_entity.id
_entity.type
_entity.pdbx_description
1 polymer ?
#
loop_
_entity_poly.entity_id
_entity_poly.type
_entity_poly.pdbx_seq_one_letter_code
_entity_poly.pdbx_strand_id
1 'polypeptide(L)'
;MPRSCFWNAIIVGYVQEEEEVVAFSLFQRMNLDGVVPDEVSLASILSACGNIKVLDVGQQLHCLSVKLGLEPNLFAGSSLIDMYSKCGDIEDAQKIYSRMPERSVVSFNALIAGYAPKNIKEAISLIHEMLILGLKPSEITFVSIIDVCKGSAKVILACRSIVL
;
A
#
# COMPACT_ATOMS: atom_id res chain seq x y z
N MET A 1 -8.21 -25.68 17.32
CA MET A 1 -8.46 -24.32 16.80
C MET A 1 -7.29 -23.93 15.91
N PRO A 2 -7.48 -23.64 14.61
CA PRO A 2 -6.43 -23.07 13.78
C PRO A 2 -6.01 -21.72 14.38
N ARG A 3 -4.70 -21.50 14.54
CA ARG A 3 -4.16 -20.20 14.99
C ARG A 3 -4.16 -19.22 13.80
N SER A 4 -4.20 -17.91 14.08
CA SER A 4 -4.12 -16.86 13.04
C SER A 4 -3.00 -17.11 12.01
N CYS A 5 -1.83 -17.59 12.49
CA CYS A 5 -0.69 -17.90 11.64
C CYS A 5 -0.95 -18.93 10.52
N PHE A 6 -1.83 -19.91 10.75
CA PHE A 6 -2.19 -20.91 9.73
C PHE A 6 -2.98 -20.27 8.59
N TRP A 7 -3.99 -19.46 8.95
CA TRP A 7 -4.77 -18.70 7.98
C TRP A 7 -3.90 -17.73 7.20
N ASN A 8 -3.02 -17.00 7.89
CA ASN A 8 -2.10 -16.06 7.26
C ASN A 8 -1.21 -16.75 6.23
N ALA A 9 -0.64 -17.91 6.56
CA ALA A 9 0.22 -18.64 5.63
C ALA A 9 -0.52 -19.03 4.34
N ILE A 10 -1.74 -19.53 4.46
CA ILE A 10 -2.53 -19.96 3.28
C ILE A 10 -3.02 -18.75 2.49
N ILE A 11 -3.53 -17.71 3.15
CA ILE A 11 -4.02 -16.50 2.49
C ILE A 11 -2.88 -15.82 1.74
N VAL A 12 -1.72 -15.62 2.36
CA VAL A 12 -0.52 -15.05 1.71
C VAL A 12 -0.14 -15.88 0.48
N GLY A 13 -0.13 -17.21 0.60
CA GLY A 13 0.20 -18.10 -0.51
C GLY A 13 -0.72 -17.90 -1.71
N TYR A 14 -2.05 -17.85 -1.51
CA TYR A 14 -2.97 -17.60 -2.63
C TYR A 14 -2.89 -16.19 -3.21
N VAL A 15 -2.57 -15.17 -2.40
CA VAL A 15 -2.34 -13.81 -2.93
C VAL A 15 -1.06 -13.76 -3.79
N GLN A 16 -0.04 -14.55 -3.44
CA GLN A 16 1.21 -14.64 -4.23
C GLN A 16 1.01 -15.35 -5.57
N GLU A 17 0.10 -16.32 -5.62
CA GLU A 17 -0.27 -17.05 -6.84
C GLU A 17 -1.35 -16.31 -7.68
N GLU A 18 -1.68 -15.06 -7.35
CA GLU A 18 -2.71 -14.25 -8.04
C GLU A 18 -4.10 -14.92 -8.07
N GLU A 19 -4.43 -15.64 -6.99
CA GLU A 19 -5.70 -16.33 -6.79
C GLU A 19 -6.54 -15.55 -5.76
N GLU A 20 -6.83 -14.27 -6.03
CA GLU A 20 -7.41 -13.35 -5.05
C GLU A 20 -8.80 -13.80 -4.58
N VAL A 21 -9.60 -14.36 -5.48
CA VAL A 21 -10.95 -14.86 -5.15
C VAL A 21 -10.87 -15.95 -4.07
N VAL A 22 -9.89 -16.85 -4.17
CA VAL A 22 -9.66 -17.89 -3.18
C VAL A 22 -9.18 -17.27 -1.87
N ALA A 23 -8.25 -16.31 -1.92
CA ALA A 23 -7.78 -15.59 -0.74
C ALA A 23 -8.94 -14.89 0.01
N PHE A 24 -9.87 -14.24 -0.71
CA PHE A 24 -11.09 -13.66 -0.12
C PHE A 24 -11.97 -14.71 0.54
N SER A 25 -12.20 -15.84 -0.11
CA SER A 25 -13.03 -16.92 0.47
C SER A 25 -12.42 -17.47 1.77
N LEU A 26 -11.09 -17.60 1.82
CA LEU A 26 -10.37 -18.05 3.01
C LEU A 26 -10.39 -17.01 4.13
N PHE A 27 -10.24 -15.73 3.80
CA PHE A 27 -10.38 -14.65 4.78
C PHE A 27 -11.81 -14.59 5.35
N GLN A 28 -12.84 -14.73 4.52
CA GLN A 28 -14.22 -14.84 4.99
C GLN A 28 -14.41 -16.05 5.91
N ARG A 29 -13.82 -17.20 5.55
CA ARG A 29 -13.87 -18.41 6.36
C ARG A 29 -13.17 -18.24 7.71
N MET A 30 -12.00 -17.60 7.75
CA MET A 30 -11.28 -17.25 8.98
C MET A 30 -12.18 -16.47 9.94
N ASN A 31 -12.91 -15.46 9.44
CA ASN A 31 -13.84 -14.67 10.24
C ASN A 31 -15.05 -15.50 10.72
N LEU A 32 -15.62 -16.35 9.85
CA LEU A 32 -16.75 -17.23 10.21
C LEU A 32 -16.38 -18.27 11.27
N ASP A 33 -15.13 -18.75 11.25
CA ASP A 33 -14.60 -19.67 12.26
C ASP A 33 -14.19 -18.94 13.57
N GLY A 34 -14.47 -17.64 13.67
CA GLY A 34 -14.25 -16.82 14.86
C GLY A 34 -12.79 -16.46 15.11
N VAL A 35 -11.91 -16.62 14.12
CA VAL A 35 -10.51 -16.24 14.23
C VAL A 35 -10.37 -14.76 13.87
N VAL A 36 -9.91 -13.97 14.84
CA VAL A 36 -9.73 -12.52 14.66
C VAL A 36 -8.56 -12.25 13.71
N PRO A 37 -8.77 -11.50 12.61
CA PRO A 37 -7.70 -11.07 11.72
C PRO A 37 -6.65 -10.22 12.44
N ASP A 38 -5.39 -10.44 12.10
CA ASP A 38 -4.28 -9.58 12.52
C ASP A 38 -3.80 -8.68 11.37
N GLU A 39 -2.76 -7.89 11.62
CA GLU A 39 -2.18 -6.98 10.63
C GLU A 39 -1.70 -7.69 9.37
N VAL A 40 -1.26 -8.95 9.47
CA VAL A 40 -0.79 -9.74 8.33
C VAL A 40 -1.98 -10.24 7.50
N SER A 41 -3.04 -10.72 8.16
CA SER A 41 -4.29 -11.11 7.48
C SER A 41 -4.86 -9.93 6.69
N LEU A 42 -4.95 -8.76 7.33
CA LEU A 42 -5.47 -7.54 6.70
C LEU A 42 -4.57 -7.06 5.56
N ALA A 43 -3.25 -7.00 5.77
CA ALA A 43 -2.30 -6.56 4.74
C ALA A 43 -2.42 -7.40 3.47
N SER A 44 -2.55 -8.72 3.64
CA SER A 44 -2.66 -9.68 2.54
C SER A 44 -3.95 -9.48 1.74
N ILE A 45 -5.09 -9.36 2.43
CA ILE A 45 -6.37 -9.22 1.76
C ILE A 45 -6.61 -7.82 1.16
N LEU A 46 -6.02 -6.78 1.77
CA LEU A 46 -5.96 -5.44 1.17
C LEU A 46 -5.09 -5.42 -0.08
N SER A 47 -3.97 -6.15 -0.10
CA SER A 47 -3.16 -6.30 -1.31
C SER A 47 -3.94 -6.97 -2.43
N ALA A 48 -4.64 -8.07 -2.13
CA ALA A 48 -5.52 -8.76 -3.08
C ALA A 48 -6.60 -7.80 -3.63
N CYS A 49 -7.23 -7.02 -2.75
CA CYS A 49 -8.20 -5.99 -3.12
C CYS A 49 -7.62 -4.94 -4.07
N GLY A 50 -6.40 -4.47 -3.82
CA GLY A 50 -5.71 -3.52 -4.67
C GLY A 50 -5.36 -4.10 -6.05
N ASN A 51 -4.97 -5.37 -6.11
CA ASN A 51 -4.62 -6.06 -7.36
C ASN A 51 -5.83 -6.16 -8.31
N ILE A 52 -6.99 -6.54 -7.79
CA ILE A 52 -8.23 -6.63 -8.58
C ILE A 52 -9.05 -5.32 -8.62
N LYS A 53 -8.55 -4.26 -7.96
CA LYS A 53 -9.12 -2.90 -7.92
C LYS A 53 -10.58 -2.80 -7.46
N VAL A 54 -10.93 -3.52 -6.40
CA VAL A 54 -12.30 -3.54 -5.84
C VAL A 54 -12.47 -2.59 -4.64
N LEU A 55 -12.57 -1.29 -4.93
CA LEU A 55 -12.60 -0.23 -3.90
C LEU A 55 -13.65 -0.45 -2.79
N ASP A 56 -14.87 -0.87 -3.15
CA ASP A 56 -15.96 -1.06 -2.18
C ASP A 56 -15.63 -2.12 -1.12
N VAL A 57 -14.90 -3.18 -1.51
CA VAL A 57 -14.43 -4.22 -0.58
C VAL A 57 -13.26 -3.68 0.25
N GLY A 58 -12.37 -2.91 -0.37
CA GLY A 58 -11.27 -2.23 0.30
C GLY A 58 -11.73 -1.27 1.41
N GLN A 59 -12.82 -0.54 1.16
CA GLN A 59 -13.44 0.35 2.15
C GLN A 59 -14.06 -0.44 3.32
N GLN A 60 -14.66 -1.61 3.07
CA GLN A 60 -15.14 -2.50 4.13
C GLN A 60 -13.98 -3.04 4.97
N LEU A 61 -12.87 -3.42 4.33
CA LEU A 61 -11.64 -3.87 5.01
C LEU A 61 -10.98 -2.73 5.81
N HIS A 62 -11.01 -1.49 5.30
CA HIS A 62 -10.58 -0.31 6.06
C HIS A 62 -11.47 -0.09 7.29
N CYS A 63 -12.79 -0.21 7.16
CA CYS A 63 -13.68 -0.14 8.32
C CYS A 63 -13.37 -1.24 9.35
N LEU A 64 -13.02 -2.45 8.89
CA LEU A 64 -12.60 -3.55 9.76
C LEU A 64 -11.28 -3.26 10.46
N SER A 65 -10.27 -2.71 9.76
CA SER A 65 -8.98 -2.36 10.36
C SER A 65 -9.13 -1.31 11.47
N VAL A 66 -10.00 -0.32 11.28
CA VAL A 66 -10.32 0.69 12.31
C VAL A 66 -11.00 0.03 13.51
N LYS A 67 -11.98 -0.86 13.29
CA LYS A 67 -12.66 -1.59 14.38
C LYS A 67 -11.72 -2.46 15.20
N LEU A 68 -10.70 -3.04 14.57
CA LEU A 68 -9.69 -3.87 15.22
C LEU A 68 -8.54 -3.06 15.83
N GLY A 69 -8.51 -1.74 15.64
CA GLY A 69 -7.40 -0.88 16.08
C GLY A 69 -6.10 -1.10 15.32
N LEU A 70 -6.18 -1.68 14.12
CA LEU A 70 -5.02 -2.04 13.28
C LEU A 70 -4.65 -0.96 12.27
N GLU A 71 -5.52 0.03 12.02
CA GLU A 71 -5.22 1.15 11.11
C GLU A 71 -3.88 1.88 11.37
N PRO A 72 -3.46 2.19 12.61
CA PRO A 72 -2.16 2.83 12.85
C PRO A 72 -0.96 1.89 12.72
N ASN A 73 -1.17 0.57 12.56
CA ASN A 73 -0.08 -0.40 12.40
C ASN A 73 0.62 -0.17 11.06
N LEU A 74 1.96 -0.21 11.06
CA LEU A 74 2.78 0.05 9.88
C LEU A 74 2.42 -0.85 8.68
N PHE A 75 2.17 -2.15 8.92
CA PHE A 75 1.83 -3.10 7.86
C PHE A 75 0.44 -2.85 7.30
N ALA A 76 -0.58 -2.83 8.17
CA ALA A 76 -1.96 -2.62 7.76
C ALA A 76 -2.16 -1.24 7.12
N GLY A 77 -1.57 -0.18 7.69
CA GLY A 77 -1.60 1.17 7.14
C GLY A 77 -0.92 1.27 5.77
N SER A 78 0.26 0.64 5.60
CA SER A 78 0.94 0.61 4.29
C SER A 78 0.11 -0.11 3.23
N SER A 79 -0.54 -1.23 3.59
CA SER A 79 -1.42 -1.96 2.67
C SER A 79 -2.72 -1.23 2.35
N LEU A 80 -3.27 -0.44 3.29
CA LEU A 80 -4.40 0.43 3.00
C LEU A 80 -4.02 1.50 1.97
N ILE A 81 -2.87 2.17 2.16
CA ILE A 81 -2.36 3.16 1.23
C ILE A 81 -2.17 2.55 -0.17
N ASP A 82 -1.54 1.37 -0.26
CA ASP A 82 -1.37 0.66 -1.53
C ASP A 82 -2.71 0.34 -2.21
N MET A 83 -3.66 -0.21 -1.44
CA MET A 83 -4.99 -0.55 -1.94
C MET A 83 -5.73 0.67 -2.49
N TYR A 84 -5.81 1.77 -1.72
CA TYR A 84 -6.48 3.00 -2.15
C TYR A 84 -5.77 3.62 -3.38
N SER A 85 -4.43 3.64 -3.38
CA SER A 85 -3.63 4.15 -4.50
C SER A 85 -3.87 3.36 -5.79
N LYS A 86 -3.88 2.02 -5.72
CA LYS A 86 -4.17 1.13 -6.86
C LYS A 86 -5.61 1.25 -7.36
N CYS A 87 -6.56 1.49 -6.46
CA CYS A 87 -7.96 1.76 -6.80
C CYS A 87 -8.19 3.19 -7.34
N GLY A 88 -7.18 4.05 -7.27
CA GLY A 88 -7.21 5.39 -7.83
C GLY A 88 -7.79 6.47 -6.91
N ASP A 89 -8.10 6.14 -5.65
CA ASP A 89 -8.57 7.08 -4.62
C ASP A 89 -7.36 7.53 -3.78
N ILE A 90 -6.60 8.45 -4.35
CA ILE A 90 -5.33 8.91 -3.76
C ILE A 90 -5.57 9.82 -2.55
N GLU A 91 -6.74 10.47 -2.50
CA GLU A 91 -7.15 11.34 -1.41
C GLU A 91 -7.30 10.57 -0.10
N ASP A 92 -7.96 9.41 -0.11
CA ASP A 92 -8.07 8.56 1.07
C ASP A 92 -6.73 7.89 1.43
N ALA A 93 -5.92 7.50 0.45
CA ALA A 93 -4.56 7.03 0.70
C ALA A 93 -3.71 8.09 1.45
N GLN A 94 -3.79 9.36 1.04
CA GLN A 94 -3.07 10.47 1.67
C GLN A 94 -3.58 10.74 3.10
N LYS A 95 -4.88 10.61 3.36
CA LYS A 95 -5.44 10.75 4.72
C LYS A 95 -4.86 9.70 5.66
N ILE A 96 -4.78 8.44 5.23
CA ILE A 96 -4.21 7.35 6.02
C ILE A 96 -2.73 7.64 6.29
N TYR A 97 -1.96 7.96 5.24
CA TYR A 97 -0.56 8.36 5.37
C TYR A 97 -0.32 9.50 6.37
N SER A 98 -1.20 10.52 6.38
CA SER A 98 -1.09 11.65 7.30
C SER A 98 -1.33 11.27 8.77
N ARG A 99 -2.09 10.20 9.01
CA ARG A 99 -2.44 9.71 10.35
C ARG A 99 -1.48 8.64 10.88
N MET A 100 -0.70 8.02 10.00
CA MET A 100 0.27 7.00 10.41
C MET A 100 1.36 7.59 11.32
N PRO A 101 1.63 6.97 12.47
CA PRO A 101 2.68 7.43 13.39
C PRO A 101 4.09 7.16 12.84
N GLU A 102 4.23 6.05 12.12
CA GLU A 102 5.46 5.60 11.47
C GLU A 102 5.20 5.36 9.99
N ARG A 103 6.19 5.64 9.14
CA ARG A 103 6.09 5.49 7.68
C ARG A 103 7.21 4.60 7.18
N SER A 104 6.88 3.71 6.27
CA SER A 104 7.83 2.78 5.65
C SER A 104 8.11 3.15 4.20
N VAL A 105 9.20 2.62 3.66
CA VAL A 105 9.49 2.67 2.21
C VAL A 105 8.30 2.18 1.39
N VAL A 106 7.56 1.18 1.89
CA VAL A 106 6.36 0.63 1.22
C VAL A 106 5.25 1.67 1.15
N SER A 107 4.93 2.34 2.28
CA SER A 107 3.90 3.40 2.29
C SER A 107 4.23 4.59 1.39
N PHE A 108 5.52 4.99 1.32
CA PHE A 108 5.98 6.02 0.41
C PHE A 108 5.83 5.58 -1.05
N ASN A 109 6.30 4.38 -1.39
CA ASN A 109 6.24 3.87 -2.75
C ASN A 109 4.80 3.75 -3.27
N ALA A 110 3.88 3.31 -2.42
CA ALA A 110 2.47 3.22 -2.74
C ALA A 110 1.89 4.60 -3.12
N LEU A 111 2.13 5.64 -2.31
CA LEU A 111 1.68 7.00 -2.63
C LEU A 111 2.38 7.57 -3.85
N ILE A 112 3.70 7.40 -3.97
CA ILE A 112 4.48 7.91 -5.12
C ILE A 112 3.94 7.30 -6.41
N ALA A 113 3.66 5.99 -6.43
CA ALA A 113 3.07 5.32 -7.59
C ALA A 113 1.66 5.84 -7.90
N GLY A 114 0.84 6.12 -6.87
CA GLY A 114 -0.49 6.70 -7.03
C GLY A 114 -0.49 8.14 -7.55
N TYR A 115 0.49 8.96 -7.13
CA TYR A 115 0.65 10.35 -7.57
C TYR A 115 1.37 10.48 -8.91
N ALA A 116 2.32 9.60 -9.25
CA ALA A 116 3.14 9.70 -10.46
C ALA A 116 2.36 10.04 -11.75
N PRO A 117 1.22 9.39 -12.08
CA PRO A 117 0.47 9.69 -13.30
C PRO A 117 -0.40 10.95 -13.21
N LYS A 118 -0.75 11.42 -12.01
CA LYS A 118 -1.73 12.51 -11.80
C LYS A 118 -1.07 13.82 -11.38
N ASN A 119 -0.04 13.73 -10.55
CA ASN A 119 0.61 14.87 -9.93
C ASN A 119 2.08 14.59 -9.60
N ILE A 120 2.94 14.90 -10.56
CA ILE A 120 4.39 14.72 -10.49
C ILE A 120 5.03 15.49 -9.33
N LYS A 121 4.50 16.68 -9.00
CA LYS A 121 5.08 17.54 -7.96
C LYS A 121 4.97 16.87 -6.58
N GLU A 122 3.81 16.30 -6.29
CA GLU A 122 3.51 15.60 -5.05
C GLU A 122 4.33 14.32 -4.95
N ALA A 123 4.47 13.56 -6.05
CA ALA A 123 5.35 12.41 -6.11
C ALA A 123 6.82 12.77 -5.78
N ILE A 124 7.34 13.87 -6.34
CA ILE A 124 8.68 14.38 -6.03
C ILE A 124 8.79 14.83 -4.57
N SER A 125 7.77 15.52 -4.05
CA SER A 125 7.73 15.95 -2.64
C SER A 125 7.83 14.76 -1.68
N LEU A 126 7.11 13.66 -1.97
CA LEU A 126 7.16 12.43 -1.18
C LEU A 126 8.53 11.77 -1.24
N ILE A 127 9.20 11.77 -2.39
CA ILE A 127 10.58 11.26 -2.51
C ILE A 127 11.53 12.10 -1.65
N HIS A 128 11.41 13.42 -1.67
CA HIS A 128 12.23 14.29 -0.81
C HIS A 128 11.97 14.05 0.68
N GLU A 129 10.71 13.91 1.09
CA GLU A 129 10.35 13.59 2.46
C GLU A 129 10.95 12.25 2.91
N MET A 130 10.84 11.22 2.05
CA MET A 130 11.44 9.91 2.30
C MET A 130 12.96 9.99 2.55
N LEU A 131 13.68 10.79 1.75
CA LEU A 131 15.12 11.01 1.90
C LEU A 131 15.47 11.76 3.20
N ILE A 132 14.68 12.78 3.56
CA ILE A 132 14.86 13.54 4.81
C ILE A 132 14.68 12.64 6.04
N LEU A 133 13.75 11.68 5.97
CA LEU A 133 13.54 10.68 7.02
C LEU A 133 14.63 9.58 7.05
N GLY A 134 15.64 9.66 6.18
CA GLY A 134 16.73 8.68 6.10
C GLY A 134 16.31 7.34 5.51
N LEU A 135 15.13 7.24 4.91
CA LEU A 135 14.66 6.04 4.24
C LEU A 135 15.31 5.95 2.85
N LYS A 136 15.91 4.80 2.55
CA LYS A 136 16.58 4.57 1.27
C LYS A 136 15.55 4.21 0.18
N PRO A 137 15.54 4.92 -0.96
CA PRO A 137 14.74 4.54 -2.13
C PRO A 137 14.99 3.09 -2.52
N SER A 138 13.91 2.35 -2.80
CA SER A 138 14.00 0.98 -3.33
C SER A 138 13.92 0.98 -4.85
N GLU A 139 14.12 -0.17 -5.49
CA GLU A 139 13.97 -0.33 -6.94
C GLU A 139 12.61 0.18 -7.45
N ILE A 140 11.54 -0.05 -6.68
CA ILE A 140 10.18 0.43 -6.98
C ILE A 140 10.12 1.96 -7.02
N THR A 141 10.84 2.64 -6.13
CA THR A 141 10.94 4.10 -6.12
C THR A 141 11.59 4.58 -7.43
N PHE A 142 12.65 3.92 -7.90
CA PHE A 142 13.33 4.29 -9.15
C PHE A 142 12.48 4.05 -10.39
N VAL A 143 11.71 2.95 -10.44
CA VAL A 143 10.74 2.72 -11.52
C VAL A 143 9.71 3.86 -11.56
N SER A 144 9.18 4.24 -10.40
CA SER A 144 8.22 5.34 -10.29
C SER A 144 8.83 6.68 -10.73
N ILE A 145 10.09 6.95 -10.39
CA ILE A 145 10.83 8.14 -10.84
C ILE A 145 10.98 8.14 -12.37
N ILE A 146 11.32 7.00 -12.98
CA ILE A 146 11.46 6.89 -14.43
C ILE A 146 10.11 7.20 -15.10
N ASP A 147 9.00 6.69 -14.59
CA ASP A 147 7.68 6.96 -15.16
C ASP A 147 7.26 8.42 -15.00
N VAL A 148 7.56 9.04 -13.85
CA VAL A 148 7.45 10.49 -13.64
C VAL A 148 8.29 11.29 -14.66
N CYS A 149 9.51 10.83 -14.96
CA CYS A 149 10.41 11.48 -15.91
C CYS A 149 9.98 11.28 -17.38
N LYS A 150 9.40 10.14 -17.74
CA LYS A 150 8.83 9.91 -19.08
C LYS A 150 7.68 10.86 -19.36
N GLY A 151 6.88 11.20 -18.35
CA GLY A 151 5.83 12.22 -18.42
C GLY A 151 6.35 13.65 -18.54
N SER A 152 7.65 13.86 -18.36
CA SER A 152 8.26 15.19 -18.34
C SER A 152 9.63 15.20 -19.01
N ALA A 153 9.63 15.32 -20.34
CA ALA A 153 10.82 15.57 -21.18
C ALA A 153 11.62 16.86 -20.83
N LYS A 154 11.37 17.47 -19.66
CA LYS A 154 12.03 18.69 -19.14
C LYS A 154 12.74 18.51 -17.80
N VAL A 155 12.64 17.35 -17.12
CA VAL A 155 13.22 17.17 -15.76
C VAL A 155 14.68 16.70 -15.76
N ILE A 156 15.23 16.30 -16.91
CA ILE A 156 16.65 15.92 -17.07
C ILE A 156 17.61 17.03 -16.58
N LEU A 157 17.18 18.30 -16.57
CA LEU A 157 17.95 19.42 -16.03
C LEU A 157 17.94 19.50 -14.48
N ALA A 158 16.89 19.03 -13.80
CA ALA A 158 16.77 19.14 -12.34
C ALA A 158 17.64 18.10 -11.60
N CYS A 159 17.76 16.89 -12.14
CA CYS A 159 18.62 15.86 -11.54
C CYS A 159 20.12 16.15 -11.66
N ARG A 160 20.54 17.01 -12.61
CA ARG A 160 21.94 17.45 -12.73
C ARG A 160 22.37 18.42 -11.61
N SER A 161 21.43 19.06 -10.91
CA SER A 161 21.72 20.02 -9.84
C SER A 161 21.69 19.41 -8.43
N ILE A 162 21.43 18.11 -8.29
CA ILE A 162 21.38 17.41 -7.00
C ILE A 162 22.64 16.56 -6.78
N VAL A 163 23.47 16.36 -7.83
CA VAL A 163 24.70 15.54 -7.79
C VAL A 163 25.97 16.38 -8.04
N LEU A 164 25.85 17.72 -8.02
CA LEU A 164 26.96 18.67 -7.97
C LEU A 164 26.68 19.69 -6.87
#